data_AF-A0A965CAK1-F1
#
_entry.id   AF-A0A965CAK1-F1
#
_cell.length_a   1.000
_cell.length_b   1.000
_cell.length_c   1.000
_cell.angle_alpha   90.00
_cell.angle_beta   90.00
_cell.angle_gamma   90.00
#
_symmetry.space_group_name_H-M   'P 1'
#
loop_
_entity.id
_entity.type
_entity.pdbx_description
1 polymer ?
#
loop_
_entity_poly.entity_id
_entity_poly.type
_entity_poly.pdbx_seq_one_letter_code
_entity_poly.pdbx_strand_id
1 'polypeptide(L)'
;MTLDNQDQTEEVTPTEDPRNLSALSEPIATESLRGAIEAILMVAEVPLSIVHLATSLDMPVTEVREAVLAVKADFDGENGTRPRGFELREVGGGWRVFVREEYE
;
A
#
# COMPACT_ATOMS: atom_id res chain seq x y z
N MET A 1 36.40 -17.52 -50.51
CA MET A 1 36.33 -18.06 -49.13
C MET A 1 37.12 -17.10 -48.26
N THR A 2 36.61 -16.77 -47.05
CA THR A 2 37.02 -15.71 -46.08
C THR A 2 36.40 -14.32 -46.36
N LEU A 3 35.13 -14.08 -45.98
CA LEU A 3 34.55 -13.66 -44.67
C LEU A 3 34.64 -12.13 -44.43
N ASP A 4 33.56 -11.44 -44.83
CA ASP A 4 33.20 -10.10 -44.39
C ASP A 4 32.78 -10.15 -42.91
N ASN A 5 33.61 -9.60 -42.02
CA ASN A 5 33.27 -9.43 -40.62
C ASN A 5 32.53 -8.10 -40.46
N GLN A 6 31.20 -8.12 -40.54
CA GLN A 6 30.38 -6.96 -40.22
C GLN A 6 30.42 -6.72 -38.71
N ASP A 7 30.92 -5.54 -38.34
CA ASP A 7 30.87 -4.99 -37.00
C ASP A 7 29.40 -4.73 -36.63
N GLN A 8 28.78 -5.70 -35.97
CA GLN A 8 27.47 -5.54 -35.36
C GLN A 8 27.69 -4.90 -33.99
N THR A 9 27.52 -3.58 -33.90
CA THR A 9 27.26 -2.91 -32.63
C THR A 9 25.92 -3.41 -32.09
N GLU A 10 25.97 -4.44 -31.23
CA GLU A 10 24.85 -4.80 -30.35
C GLU A 10 24.57 -3.60 -29.44
N GLU A 11 23.43 -2.96 -29.67
CA GLU A 11 22.82 -2.03 -28.74
C GLU A 11 22.49 -2.83 -27.48
N VAL A 12 23.37 -2.75 -26.48
CA VAL A 12 23.15 -3.33 -25.16
C VAL A 12 21.97 -2.59 -24.56
N THR A 13 20.78 -3.17 -24.69
CA THR A 13 19.64 -2.79 -23.84
C THR A 13 20.12 -2.95 -22.40
N PRO A 14 20.00 -1.90 -21.55
CA PRO A 14 20.34 -2.04 -20.15
C PRO A 14 19.57 -3.23 -19.60
N THR A 15 20.29 -4.28 -19.21
CA THR A 15 19.72 -5.40 -18.48
C THR A 15 19.09 -4.80 -17.23
N GLU A 16 17.76 -4.79 -17.16
CA GLU A 16 17.03 -4.44 -15.94
C GLU A 16 17.52 -5.39 -14.85
N ASP A 17 18.39 -4.90 -13.97
CA ASP A 17 18.83 -5.67 -12.81
C ASP A 17 17.57 -5.92 -11.96
N PRO A 18 17.17 -7.19 -11.73
CA PRO A 18 16.01 -7.49 -10.90
C PRO A 18 16.21 -7.07 -9.43
N ARG A 19 17.40 -6.60 -9.06
CA ARG A 19 17.73 -5.99 -7.76
C ARG A 19 17.79 -4.47 -7.82
N ASN A 20 17.26 -3.84 -8.87
CA ASN A 20 17.08 -2.40 -8.90
C ASN A 20 15.99 -2.00 -7.89
N LEU A 21 16.41 -1.81 -6.64
CA LEU A 21 15.59 -1.35 -5.53
C LEU A 21 15.03 0.07 -5.75
N SER A 22 15.41 0.76 -6.84
CA SER A 22 14.85 2.06 -7.23
C SER A 22 13.39 1.96 -7.71
N ALA A 23 12.91 0.78 -8.12
CA ALA A 23 11.51 0.56 -8.47
C ALA A 23 10.56 0.57 -7.25
N LEU A 24 11.10 0.59 -6.03
CA LEU A 24 10.32 0.68 -4.79
C LEU A 24 9.92 2.13 -4.44
N SER A 25 10.25 3.11 -5.30
CA SER A 25 9.97 4.54 -5.10
C SER A 25 8.90 5.09 -6.06
N GLU A 26 8.02 4.23 -6.60
CA GLU A 26 6.84 4.74 -7.29
C GLU A 26 5.92 5.43 -6.28
N PRO A 27 5.45 6.67 -6.56
CA PRO A 27 4.49 7.33 -5.70
C PRO A 27 3.25 6.45 -5.62
N ILE A 28 2.89 6.11 -4.39
CA ILE A 28 1.73 5.30 -4.09
C ILE A 28 0.49 6.06 -4.61
N ALA A 29 -0.06 5.61 -5.76
CA ALA A 29 -1.35 6.10 -6.24
C ALA A 29 -2.40 5.98 -5.13
N THR A 30 -3.45 6.81 -5.09
CA THR A 30 -4.40 6.83 -3.96
C THR A 30 -5.03 5.45 -3.65
N GLU A 31 -5.27 4.63 -4.67
CA GLU A 31 -5.70 3.23 -4.50
C GLU A 31 -4.62 2.36 -3.87
N SER A 32 -3.37 2.61 -4.26
CA SER A 32 -2.19 2.01 -3.63
C SER A 32 -2.05 2.47 -2.16
N LEU A 33 -2.48 3.69 -1.79
CA LEU A 33 -2.37 4.21 -0.42
C LEU A 33 -3.38 3.53 0.51
N ARG A 34 -4.63 3.42 0.06
CA ARG A 34 -5.66 2.67 0.80
C ARG A 34 -5.26 1.21 0.98
N GLY A 35 -4.76 0.58 -0.09
CA GLY A 35 -4.26 -0.80 -0.03
C GLY A 35 -3.07 -0.97 0.92
N ALA A 36 -2.12 -0.03 0.92
CA ALA A 36 -0.96 -0.06 1.82
C ALA A 36 -1.38 0.09 3.30
N ILE A 37 -2.29 1.02 3.59
CA ILE A 37 -2.85 1.22 4.94
C ILE A 37 -3.58 -0.03 5.41
N GLU A 38 -4.43 -0.62 4.56
CA GLU A 38 -5.11 -1.89 4.85
C GLU A 38 -4.09 -2.98 5.17
N ALA A 39 -3.08 -3.19 4.33
CA ALA A 39 -2.06 -4.21 4.53
C ALA A 39 -1.33 -4.04 5.88
N ILE A 40 -0.93 -2.81 6.22
CA ILE A 40 -0.28 -2.51 7.50
C ILE A 40 -1.20 -2.81 8.68
N LEU A 41 -2.46 -2.35 8.62
CA LEU A 41 -3.42 -2.51 9.73
C LEU A 41 -3.88 -3.96 9.91
N MET A 42 -3.85 -4.77 8.85
CA MET A 42 -4.17 -6.20 8.90
C MET A 42 -3.13 -7.01 9.68
N VAL A 43 -1.86 -6.61 9.65
CA VAL A 43 -0.77 -7.31 10.37
C VAL A 43 -0.42 -6.64 11.70
N ALA A 44 -0.96 -5.44 11.98
CA ALA A 44 -0.63 -4.68 13.18
C ALA A 44 -1.12 -5.38 14.46
N GLU A 45 -0.18 -5.70 15.35
CA GLU A 45 -0.47 -6.31 16.66
C GLU A 45 -0.90 -5.29 17.73
N VAL A 46 -0.81 -3.99 17.46
CA VAL A 46 -1.19 -2.88 18.36
C VAL A 46 -1.87 -1.75 17.56
N PRO A 47 -2.70 -0.90 18.20
CA PRO A 47 -3.28 0.26 17.50
C PRO A 47 -2.18 1.20 16.96
N LEU A 48 -2.30 1.60 15.69
CA LEU A 48 -1.33 2.48 15.02
C LEU A 48 -1.89 3.89 14.87
N SER A 49 -1.14 4.91 15.31
CA SER A 49 -1.54 6.30 15.13
C SER A 49 -1.41 6.74 13.67
N ILE A 50 -2.17 7.77 13.28
CA ILE A 50 -2.05 8.39 11.94
C ILE A 50 -0.61 8.88 11.69
N VAL A 51 0.06 9.43 12.71
CA VAL A 51 1.45 9.92 12.58
C VAL A 51 2.42 8.77 12.30
N HIS A 52 2.22 7.62 12.96
CA HIS A 52 3.03 6.43 12.71
C HIS A 52 2.81 5.92 11.27
N LEU A 53 1.56 5.79 10.83
CA LEU A 53 1.24 5.37 9.46
C LEU A 53 1.83 6.33 8.42
N ALA A 54 1.70 7.64 8.62
CA ALA A 54 2.25 8.68 7.75
C ALA A 54 3.77 8.61 7.65
N THR A 55 4.45 8.36 8.76
CA THR A 55 5.91 8.20 8.78
C THR A 55 6.35 6.93 8.07
N SER A 56 5.66 5.81 8.28
CA SER A 56 5.99 4.52 7.66
C SER A 56 5.75 4.51 6.15
N LEU A 57 4.78 5.28 5.67
CA LEU A 57 4.40 5.37 4.26
C LEU A 57 5.08 6.54 3.52
N ASP A 58 5.83 7.40 4.23
CA ASP A 58 6.38 8.66 3.72
C ASP A 58 5.32 9.57 3.06
N MET A 59 4.17 9.71 3.72
CA MET A 59 3.00 10.44 3.20
C MET A 59 2.55 11.56 4.15
N PRO A 60 1.90 12.63 3.63
CA PRO A 60 1.31 13.66 4.48
C PRO A 60 0.26 13.12 5.45
N VAL A 61 0.31 13.57 6.71
CA VAL A 61 -0.61 13.16 7.79
C VAL A 61 -2.09 13.34 7.39
N THR A 62 -2.41 14.42 6.68
CA THR A 62 -3.78 14.69 6.22
C THR A 62 -4.26 13.64 5.21
N GLU A 63 -3.43 13.29 4.22
CA GLU A 63 -3.75 12.28 3.20
C GLU A 63 -3.93 10.89 3.83
N VAL A 64 -3.05 10.53 4.78
CA VAL A 64 -3.18 9.26 5.51
C VAL A 64 -4.45 9.23 6.37
N ARG A 65 -4.80 10.34 7.02
CA ARG A 65 -6.06 10.44 7.78
C ARG A 65 -7.26 10.20 6.86
N GLU A 66 -7.31 10.88 5.73
CA GLU A 66 -8.41 10.73 4.77
C GLU A 66 -8.47 9.31 4.22
N ALA A 67 -7.33 8.72 3.89
CA ALA A 67 -7.26 7.34 3.40
C ALA A 67 -7.70 6.31 4.47
N VAL A 68 -7.33 6.49 5.74
CA VAL A 68 -7.80 5.63 6.85
C VAL A 68 -9.32 5.70 6.99
N LEU A 69 -9.90 6.90 6.91
CA LEU A 69 -11.36 7.06 6.96
C LEU A 69 -12.05 6.43 5.75
N ALA A 70 -11.44 6.52 4.56
CA ALA A 70 -11.95 5.88 3.37
C ALA A 70 -11.91 4.35 3.46
N VAL A 71 -10.84 3.77 4.04
CA VAL A 71 -10.76 2.32 4.31
C VAL A 71 -11.82 1.90 5.31
N LYS A 72 -12.02 2.68 6.39
CA LYS A 72 -13.11 2.44 7.34
C LYS A 72 -14.47 2.40 6.65
N ALA A 73 -14.79 3.41 5.83
CA ALA A 73 -16.05 3.48 5.10
C ALA A 73 -16.25 2.29 4.14
N ASP A 74 -15.19 1.82 3.47
CA ASP A 74 -15.28 0.59 2.65
C ASP A 74 -15.56 -0.66 3.50
N PHE A 75 -14.90 -0.78 4.65
CA PHE A 75 -15.10 -1.91 5.55
C PHE A 75 -16.51 -1.92 6.14
N ASP A 76 -17.08 -0.73 6.36
CA ASP A 76 -18.45 -0.50 6.81
C ASP A 76 -19.49 -0.70 5.69
N GLY A 77 -19.07 -0.83 4.44
CA GLY A 77 -19.97 -1.01 3.30
C GLY A 77 -20.66 0.27 2.86
N GLU A 78 -20.21 1.45 3.31
CA GLU A 78 -20.83 2.74 3.02
C GLU A 78 -20.79 3.10 1.52
N ASN A 79 -19.90 2.46 0.76
CA ASN A 79 -19.74 2.67 -0.68
C ASN A 79 -20.65 1.77 -1.54
N GLY A 80 -21.77 1.28 -0.99
CA GLY A 80 -22.74 0.43 -1.68
C GLY A 80 -22.33 -1.05 -1.77
N THR A 81 -21.31 -1.44 -1.01
CA THR A 81 -20.90 -2.83 -0.81
C THR A 81 -21.52 -3.37 0.47
N ARG A 82 -21.47 -4.69 0.68
CA ARG A 82 -21.87 -5.25 1.98
C ARG A 82 -20.82 -4.89 3.05
N PRO A 83 -21.20 -4.69 4.33
CA PRO A 83 -20.25 -4.61 5.41
C PRO A 83 -19.32 -5.85 5.41
N ARG A 84 -18.01 -5.61 5.58
CA ARG A 84 -17.03 -6.69 5.71
C ARG A 84 -17.18 -7.38 7.07
N GLY A 85 -16.65 -8.60 7.23
CA GLY A 85 -16.69 -9.33 8.50
C GLY A 85 -15.82 -8.75 9.61
N PHE A 86 -15.07 -7.70 9.27
CA PHE A 86 -14.19 -6.95 10.15
C PHE A 86 -14.47 -5.46 9.99
N GLU A 87 -13.99 -4.68 10.97
CA GLU A 87 -14.13 -3.24 10.98
C GLU A 87 -12.88 -2.56 11.52
N LEU A 88 -12.73 -1.28 11.16
CA LEU A 88 -11.66 -0.45 11.68
C LEU A 88 -12.18 0.40 12.84
N ARG A 89 -11.52 0.30 14.01
CA ARG A 89 -11.86 1.06 15.22
C ARG A 89 -10.69 1.92 15.66
N GLU A 90 -10.99 3.11 16.18
CA GLU A 90 -10.03 3.98 16.85
C GLU A 90 -10.00 3.66 18.35
N VAL A 91 -8.83 3.28 18.87
CA VAL A 91 -8.61 2.90 20.27
C VAL A 91 -7.31 3.55 20.75
N GLY A 92 -7.39 4.31 21.85
CA GLY A 92 -6.20 4.95 22.44
C GLY A 92 -5.47 5.92 21.51
N GLY A 93 -6.17 6.53 20.54
CA GLY A 93 -5.58 7.44 19.54
C GLY A 93 -4.87 6.74 18.37
N GLY A 94 -5.04 5.42 18.23
CA GLY A 94 -4.59 4.64 17.08
C GLY A 94 -5.71 3.81 16.46
N TRP A 95 -5.46 3.25 15.29
CA TRP A 95 -6.41 2.46 14.52
C TRP A 95 -6.00 1.00 14.50
N ARG A 96 -6.99 0.11 14.53
CA ARG A 96 -6.80 -1.34 14.43
C ARG A 96 -8.02 -2.01 13.79
N VAL A 97 -7.78 -3.13 13.11
CA VAL A 97 -8.83 -4.02 12.61
C VAL A 97 -9.33 -4.92 13.74
N PHE A 98 -10.65 -5.07 13.82
CA PHE A 98 -11.35 -5.99 14.72
C PHE A 98 -12.32 -6.86 13.92
N VAL A 99 -12.59 -8.07 14.40
CA VAL A 99 -13.77 -8.82 13.95
C VAL A 99 -15.00 -8.05 14.42
N ARG A 100 -16.03 -7.94 13.57
CA ARG A 100 -17.27 -7.28 14.03
C ARG A 100 -17.98 -8.16 15.06
N GLU A 101 -18.69 -7.53 15.98
CA GLU A 101 -19.41 -8.24 17.05
C GLU A 101 -20.39 -9.30 16.52
N GLU A 102 -20.92 -9.15 15.30
CA GLU A 102 -21.82 -10.16 14.71
C GLU A 102 -21.14 -11.50 14.41
N TYR A 103 -19.81 -11.56 14.43
CA TYR A 103 -19.00 -12.74 14.10
C TYR A 103 -18.02 -13.16 15.21
N GLU A 104 -18.09 -12.55 16.40
CA GLU A 104 -17.30 -12.96 17.58
C GLU A 104 -17.85 -14.21 18.30
#